data_AF-A0A927SDP7-F1
#
_entry.id   AF-A0A927SDP7-F1
#
_cell.length_a   1.000
_cell.length_b   1.000
_cell.length_c   1.000
_cell.angle_alpha   90.00
_cell.angle_beta   90.00
_cell.angle_gamma   90.00
#
_symmetry.space_group_name_H-M   'P 1'
#
loop_
_entity.id
_entity.type
_entity.pdbx_description
1 polymer ?
#
loop_
_entity_poly.entity_id
_entity_poly.type
_entity_poly.pdbx_seq_one_letter_code
_entity_poly.pdbx_strand_id
1 'polypeptide(L)'
;MSGAVCSKCGFTTLYDLEKPVFCAKCANPFRSGDDFRDDLKKALDFEDTAVRHEKLISLRETYGSVYEIELEILCLGRLYERGGKPDFYRIPYWPLAAFDTPREFSKKDREKMLKTFFESEGVLNVMALAPSEEAFWGDYLFRMSMGYVSLFIKGSNANSTFLGFRRRLGDTMKRCAYQLGDMLARIDDGEYPSESIRKCLIANLKKAFLLVFEGHDAQNALESVLHPEKKRKT
;
A
#
# COMPACT_ATOMS: atom_id res chain seq x y z
N MET A 1 17.04 -13.10 32.31
CA MET A 1 16.93 -11.70 32.78
C MET A 1 17.29 -10.79 31.63
N SER A 2 16.30 -10.09 31.08
CA SER A 2 16.48 -9.15 29.97
C SER A 2 16.38 -7.73 30.52
N GLY A 3 17.27 -6.83 30.10
CA GLY A 3 17.17 -5.42 30.46
C GLY A 3 16.02 -4.74 29.73
N ALA A 4 15.26 -3.89 30.43
CA ALA A 4 14.17 -3.10 29.86
C ALA A 4 14.40 -1.60 30.13
N VAL A 5 14.05 -0.77 29.15
CA VAL A 5 14.12 0.70 29.22
C VAL A 5 12.72 1.27 29.11
N CYS A 6 12.32 2.14 30.03
CA CYS A 6 11.01 2.77 29.99
C CYS A 6 10.94 3.80 28.86
N SER A 7 10.03 3.63 27.90
CA SER A 7 9.85 4.54 26.75
C SER A 7 9.49 5.98 27.13
N LYS A 8 8.87 6.20 28.30
CA LYS A 8 8.42 7.52 28.74
C LYS A 8 9.49 8.31 29.50
N CYS A 9 10.35 7.65 30.27
CA CYS A 9 11.27 8.35 31.18
C CYS A 9 12.72 7.86 31.15
N GLY A 10 13.05 6.90 30.28
CA GLY A 10 14.40 6.37 30.12
C GLY A 10 14.91 5.52 31.29
N PHE A 11 14.07 5.22 32.28
CA PHE A 11 14.48 4.39 33.42
C PHE A 11 14.79 2.95 32.97
N THR A 12 16.01 2.49 33.27
CA THR A 12 16.53 1.16 32.93
C THR A 12 16.47 0.22 34.13
N THR A 13 16.11 -1.03 33.90
CA THR A 13 15.91 -2.00 34.98
C THR A 13 15.92 -3.43 34.44
N LEU A 14 16.16 -4.39 35.32
CA LEU A 14 16.14 -5.82 35.01
C LEU A 14 14.79 -6.37 35.47
N TYR A 15 13.97 -6.84 34.53
CA TYR A 15 12.70 -7.48 34.84
C TYR A 15 12.56 -8.81 34.11
N ASP A 16 11.68 -9.65 34.64
CA ASP A 16 11.17 -10.82 33.96
C ASP A 16 9.96 -10.39 33.11
N LEU A 17 10.09 -10.43 31.78
CA LEU A 17 9.12 -9.88 30.84
C LEU A 17 7.84 -10.74 30.70
N GLU A 18 7.72 -11.84 31.46
CA GLU A 18 6.54 -12.72 31.44
C GLU A 18 5.31 -12.12 32.15
N LYS A 19 5.44 -10.96 32.81
CA LYS A 19 4.33 -10.25 33.47
C LYS A 19 4.31 -8.77 33.08
N PRO A 20 3.13 -8.11 33.06
CA PRO A 20 3.05 -6.68 32.87
C PRO A 20 3.78 -5.98 34.02
N VAL A 21 4.92 -5.35 33.72
CA VAL A 21 5.70 -4.58 34.68
C VAL A 21 5.44 -3.10 34.43
N PHE A 22 5.25 -2.31 35.49
CA PHE A 22 5.13 -0.85 35.39
C PHE A 22 6.45 -0.19 35.79
N CYS A 23 6.78 0.92 35.14
CA CYS A 23 7.92 1.74 35.48
C CYS A 23 7.77 2.30 36.90
N ALA A 24 8.69 1.94 37.79
CA ALA A 24 8.70 2.44 39.16
C ALA A 24 8.83 3.97 39.27
N LYS A 25 9.32 4.65 38.22
CA LYS A 25 9.50 6.11 38.18
C LYS A 25 8.27 6.89 37.71
N CYS A 26 7.57 6.39 36.70
CA CYS A 26 6.48 7.14 36.05
C CYS A 26 5.18 6.36 35.90
N ALA A 27 5.12 5.16 36.48
CA ALA A 27 4.03 4.20 36.39
C ALA A 27 3.64 3.82 34.94
N ASN A 28 4.47 4.13 33.95
CA ASN A 28 4.21 3.74 32.57
C ASN A 28 4.47 2.24 32.41
N PRO A 29 3.57 1.45 31.81
CA PRO A 29 3.83 0.03 31.58
C PRO A 29 5.07 -0.15 30.70
N PHE A 30 5.94 -1.08 31.08
CA PHE A 30 6.93 -1.65 30.17
C PHE A 30 6.15 -2.48 29.16
N ARG A 31 6.23 -2.09 27.89
CA ARG A 31 5.54 -2.78 26.82
C ARG A 31 6.42 -3.90 26.27
N SER A 32 5.82 -5.07 26.07
CA SER A 32 6.46 -6.17 25.37
C SER A 32 6.59 -5.84 23.88
N GLY A 33 7.48 -6.53 23.15
CA GLY A 33 7.63 -6.33 21.71
C GLY A 33 6.35 -6.66 20.90
N ASP A 34 5.39 -7.38 21.46
CA ASP A 34 4.13 -7.71 20.81
C ASP A 34 3.04 -6.62 20.98
N ASP A 35 3.18 -5.74 21.99
CA ASP A 35 2.15 -4.75 22.34
C ASP A 35 1.92 -3.71 21.22
N PHE A 36 2.97 -3.36 20.46
CA PHE A 36 2.82 -2.38 19.38
C PHE A 36 2.06 -2.94 18.18
N ARG A 37 2.16 -4.25 17.89
CA ARG A 37 1.49 -4.88 16.75
C ARG A 37 -0.01 -4.94 16.96
N ASP A 38 -0.44 -5.24 18.18
CA ASP A 38 -1.86 -5.22 18.54
C ASP A 38 -2.44 -3.80 18.49
N ASP A 39 -1.69 -2.82 18.99
CA ASP A 39 -2.11 -1.42 18.92
C ASP A 39 -2.14 -0.90 17.46
N LEU A 40 -1.18 -1.31 16.63
CA LEU A 40 -1.16 -1.02 15.20
C LEU A 40 -2.38 -1.63 14.50
N LYS A 41 -2.69 -2.90 14.75
CA LYS A 41 -3.86 -3.56 14.18
C LYS A 41 -5.16 -2.80 14.51
N LYS A 42 -5.35 -2.43 15.78
CA LYS A 42 -6.49 -1.60 16.21
C LYS A 42 -6.54 -0.26 15.50
N ALA A 43 -5.39 0.38 15.26
CA ALA A 43 -5.34 1.64 14.52
C ALA A 43 -5.77 1.46 13.05
N LEU A 44 -5.42 0.34 12.42
CA LEU A 44 -5.76 0.05 11.02
C LEU A 44 -7.25 -0.32 10.82
N ASP A 45 -7.91 -0.83 11.85
CA ASP A 45 -9.34 -1.16 11.82
C ASP A 45 -10.26 0.08 11.69
N PHE A 46 -9.76 1.30 11.92
CA PHE A 46 -10.52 2.52 11.71
C PHE A 46 -10.70 2.84 10.22
N GLU A 47 -11.95 2.93 9.75
CA GLU A 47 -12.26 3.28 8.36
C GLU A 47 -11.93 4.75 8.02
N ASP A 48 -12.14 5.66 8.97
CA ASP A 48 -11.86 7.09 8.80
C ASP A 48 -10.34 7.34 8.76
N THR A 49 -9.85 7.83 7.63
CA THR A 49 -8.42 8.07 7.38
C THR A 49 -7.84 9.15 8.29
N ALA A 50 -8.63 10.11 8.75
CA ALA A 50 -8.18 11.12 9.70
C ALA A 50 -7.94 10.52 11.09
N VAL A 51 -8.89 9.71 11.56
CA VAL A 51 -8.74 8.99 12.83
C VAL A 51 -7.57 8.01 12.74
N ARG A 52 -7.46 7.26 11.64
CA ARG A 52 -6.34 6.34 11.42
C ARG A 52 -4.99 7.06 11.46
N HIS A 53 -4.87 8.21 10.79
CA HIS A 53 -3.65 9.02 10.83
C HIS A 53 -3.30 9.45 12.26
N GLU A 54 -4.26 10.01 13.01
CA GLU A 54 -4.04 10.41 14.41
C GLU A 54 -3.56 9.24 15.27
N LYS A 55 -4.15 8.06 15.10
CA LYS A 55 -3.71 6.85 15.82
C LYS A 55 -2.29 6.45 15.43
N LEU A 56 -1.96 6.43 14.14
CA LEU A 56 -0.62 6.08 13.68
C LEU A 56 0.46 7.06 14.19
N ILE A 57 0.17 8.36 14.22
CA ILE A 57 1.08 9.36 14.80
C ILE A 57 1.26 9.12 16.30
N SER A 58 0.19 8.86 17.04
CA SER A 58 0.28 8.53 18.47
C SER A 58 1.10 7.25 18.72
N LEU A 59 1.00 6.26 17.84
CA LEU A 59 1.84 5.05 17.91
C LEU A 59 3.31 5.38 17.65
N ARG A 60 3.63 6.19 16.63
CA ARG A 60 5.00 6.67 16.37
C ARG A 60 5.58 7.41 17.58
N GLU A 61 4.80 8.27 18.23
CA GLU A 61 5.24 8.98 19.44
C GLU A 61 5.49 8.03 20.62
N THR A 62 4.69 6.96 20.72
CA THR A 62 4.76 6.00 21.83
C THR A 62 5.89 4.97 21.66
N TYR A 63 6.11 4.52 20.43
CA TYR A 63 6.99 3.40 20.10
C TYR A 63 8.24 3.79 19.30
N GLY A 64 8.31 5.03 18.82
CA GLY A 64 9.36 5.53 17.93
C GLY A 64 9.11 5.18 16.46
N SER A 65 10.11 5.47 15.62
CA SER A 65 10.08 5.16 14.18
C SER A 65 10.32 3.67 13.91
N VAL A 66 9.29 2.87 14.14
CA VAL A 66 9.24 1.43 13.82
C VAL A 66 8.78 1.24 12.38
N TYR A 67 9.46 0.37 11.62
CA TYR A 67 9.20 0.12 10.20
C TYR A 67 7.72 -0.05 9.86
N GLU A 68 7.01 -0.92 10.58
CA GLU A 68 5.61 -1.22 10.29
C GLU A 68 4.68 -0.01 10.47
N ILE A 69 4.92 0.81 11.52
CA ILE A 69 4.15 2.05 11.77
C ILE A 69 4.44 3.07 10.67
N GLU A 70 5.72 3.26 10.37
CA GLU A 70 6.20 4.23 9.39
C GLU A 70 5.71 3.88 7.97
N LEU A 71 5.68 2.60 7.63
CA LEU A 71 5.13 2.11 6.37
C LEU A 71 3.62 2.36 6.28
N GLU A 72 2.85 2.18 7.36
CA GLU A 72 1.41 2.48 7.34
C GLU A 72 1.14 3.98 7.15
N ILE A 73 1.95 4.84 7.79
CA ILE A 73 1.86 6.29 7.62
C ILE A 73 2.19 6.68 6.17
N LEU A 74 3.27 6.13 5.61
CA LEU A 74 3.65 6.36 4.21
C LEU A 74 2.54 5.92 3.25
N CYS A 75 1.98 4.73 3.47
CA CYS A 75 0.93 4.18 2.61
C CYS A 75 -0.43 4.86 2.78
N LEU A 76 -0.67 5.53 3.90
CA LEU A 76 -1.84 6.41 4.08
C LEU A 76 -1.69 7.70 3.28
N GLY A 77 -0.45 8.19 3.11
CA GLY A 77 -0.15 9.40 2.37
C GLY A 77 -0.87 10.61 2.98
N ARG A 78 -1.65 11.32 2.16
CA ARG A 78 -2.43 12.50 2.59
C ARG A 78 -3.93 12.25 2.55
N LEU A 79 -4.37 10.99 2.58
CA LEU A 79 -5.79 10.64 2.57
C LEU A 79 -6.57 11.16 3.79
N TYR A 80 -5.87 11.54 4.86
CA TYR A 80 -6.46 12.11 6.07
C TYR A 80 -6.84 13.59 5.94
N GLU A 81 -6.34 14.29 4.92
CA GLU A 81 -6.60 15.71 4.74
C GLU A 81 -8.05 15.96 4.30
N ARG A 82 -8.75 16.84 5.01
CA ARG A 82 -10.15 17.21 4.72
C ARG A 82 -10.23 18.59 4.06
N GLY A 83 -11.24 18.75 3.20
CA GLY A 83 -11.56 20.03 2.55
C GLY A 83 -10.61 20.44 1.42
N GLY A 84 -10.89 21.58 0.80
CA GLY A 84 -10.14 22.10 -0.34
C GLY A 84 -10.63 21.59 -1.70
N LYS A 85 -9.96 22.03 -2.77
CA LYS A 85 -10.23 21.55 -4.13
C LYS A 85 -9.81 20.07 -4.25
N PRO A 86 -10.47 19.27 -5.09
CA PRO A 86 -10.04 17.91 -5.37
C PRO A 86 -8.56 17.87 -5.80
N ASP A 87 -7.75 17.13 -5.06
CA ASP A 87 -6.31 16.95 -5.30
C ASP A 87 -5.98 15.45 -5.31
N PHE A 88 -5.72 14.90 -6.49
CA PHE A 88 -5.38 13.48 -6.65
C PHE A 88 -4.03 13.12 -6.03
N TYR A 89 -3.13 14.09 -5.82
CA TYR A 89 -1.87 13.85 -5.11
C TYR A 89 -2.07 13.55 -3.62
N ARG A 90 -3.30 13.64 -3.10
CA ARG A 90 -3.62 13.09 -1.78
C ARG A 90 -3.65 11.58 -1.73
N ILE A 91 -3.91 10.94 -2.88
CA ILE A 91 -4.04 9.49 -3.00
C ILE A 91 -2.65 8.91 -3.29
N PRO A 92 -2.03 8.18 -2.35
CA PRO A 92 -0.61 7.81 -2.43
C PRO A 92 -0.27 6.91 -3.62
N TYR A 93 -1.25 6.13 -4.08
CA TYR A 93 -1.12 5.25 -5.24
C TYR A 93 -1.57 5.89 -6.56
N TRP A 94 -2.09 7.13 -6.57
CA TRP A 94 -2.44 7.84 -7.81
C TRP A 94 -1.30 7.90 -8.84
N PRO A 95 -0.02 8.06 -8.47
CA PRO A 95 1.07 8.08 -9.43
C PRO A 95 1.15 6.87 -10.37
N LEU A 96 0.57 5.73 -10.00
CA LEU A 96 0.49 4.55 -10.88
C LEU A 96 -0.34 4.79 -12.15
N ALA A 97 -1.15 5.85 -12.19
CA ALA A 97 -1.84 6.31 -13.40
C ALA A 97 -0.86 6.65 -14.55
N ALA A 98 0.41 6.96 -14.24
CA ALA A 98 1.45 7.14 -15.25
C ALA A 98 1.69 5.88 -16.11
N PHE A 99 1.39 4.68 -15.59
CA PHE A 99 1.43 3.42 -16.34
C PHE A 99 0.08 3.03 -16.92
N ASP A 100 -1.01 3.31 -16.21
CA ASP A 100 -2.37 2.91 -16.58
C ASP A 100 -2.95 3.76 -17.72
N THR A 101 -2.85 5.09 -17.62
CA THR A 101 -3.36 6.04 -18.61
C THR A 101 -2.28 7.03 -19.07
N PRO A 102 -1.12 6.56 -19.60
CA PRO A 102 0.03 7.42 -19.89
C PRO A 102 -0.25 8.54 -20.90
N ARG A 103 -1.32 8.41 -21.71
CA ARG A 103 -1.72 9.40 -22.72
C ARG A 103 -2.38 10.64 -22.10
N GLU A 104 -2.83 10.56 -20.85
CA GLU A 104 -3.43 11.69 -20.12
C GLU A 104 -2.38 12.65 -19.54
N PHE A 105 -1.10 12.26 -19.57
CA PHE A 105 -0.02 12.99 -18.93
C PHE A 105 1.11 13.30 -19.92
N SER A 106 1.73 14.47 -19.78
CA SER A 106 2.96 14.75 -20.51
C SER A 106 4.09 13.81 -20.05
N LYS A 107 5.16 13.68 -20.86
CA LYS A 107 6.34 12.90 -20.46
C LYS A 107 6.93 13.39 -19.12
N LYS A 108 7.05 14.71 -18.96
CA LYS A 108 7.57 15.35 -17.75
C LYS A 108 6.69 15.07 -16.53
N ASP A 109 5.37 15.08 -16.69
CA ASP A 109 4.44 14.80 -15.58
C ASP A 109 4.53 13.34 -15.16
N ARG A 110 4.63 12.41 -16.11
CA ARG A 110 4.85 10.99 -15.81
C ARG A 110 6.15 10.77 -15.04
N GLU A 111 7.26 11.36 -15.49
CA GLU A 111 8.53 11.30 -14.77
C GLU A 111 8.40 11.83 -13.34
N LYS A 112 7.71 12.96 -13.15
CA LYS A 112 7.47 13.53 -11.82
C LYS A 112 6.62 12.61 -10.94
N MET A 113 5.56 12.02 -11.49
CA MET A 113 4.69 11.08 -10.78
C MET A 113 5.49 9.86 -10.32
N LEU A 114 6.24 9.23 -11.23
CA LEU A 114 7.02 8.04 -10.92
C LEU A 114 8.14 8.35 -9.91
N LYS A 115 8.86 9.47 -10.06
CA LYS A 115 9.84 9.90 -9.04
C LYS A 115 9.20 10.16 -7.68
N THR A 116 8.03 10.78 -7.64
CA THR A 116 7.31 10.98 -6.37
C THR A 116 6.95 9.64 -5.72
N PHE A 117 6.62 8.64 -6.53
CA PHE A 117 6.21 7.33 -6.06
C PHE A 117 7.39 6.43 -5.61
N PHE A 118 8.54 6.50 -6.29
CA PHE A 118 9.68 5.62 -6.00
C PHE A 118 10.84 6.32 -5.25
N GLU A 119 10.94 7.64 -5.30
CA GLU A 119 12.11 8.41 -4.83
C GLU A 119 11.72 9.56 -3.88
N SER A 120 10.50 9.55 -3.32
CA SER A 120 10.18 10.56 -2.30
C SER A 120 11.01 10.36 -1.03
N GLU A 121 11.29 11.44 -0.33
CA GLU A 121 12.01 11.41 0.94
C GLU A 121 11.34 10.45 1.94
N GLY A 122 10.01 10.41 1.98
CA GLY A 122 9.25 9.45 2.80
C GLY A 122 9.53 8.00 2.42
N VAL A 123 9.57 7.67 1.12
CA VAL A 123 9.92 6.33 0.64
C VAL A 123 11.34 5.95 1.07
N LEU A 124 12.31 6.83 0.86
CA LEU A 124 13.71 6.57 1.22
C LEU A 124 13.92 6.40 2.73
N ASN A 125 13.24 7.23 3.53
CA ASN A 125 13.33 7.16 5.00
C ASN A 125 12.72 5.87 5.55
N VAL A 126 11.56 5.43 5.05
CA VAL A 126 10.92 4.19 5.49
C VAL A 126 11.68 2.97 5.01
N MET A 127 12.19 3.00 3.78
CA MET A 127 13.03 1.94 3.23
C MET A 127 14.29 1.71 4.07
N ALA A 128 14.89 2.77 4.62
CA ALA A 128 16.03 2.66 5.52
C ALA A 128 15.72 1.95 6.86
N LEU A 129 14.45 1.86 7.25
CA LEU A 129 14.00 1.14 8.45
C LEU A 129 13.67 -0.34 8.16
N ALA A 130 13.54 -0.71 6.89
CA ALA A 130 13.12 -2.05 6.50
C ALA A 130 14.23 -3.09 6.74
N PRO A 131 13.88 -4.38 6.98
CA PRO A 131 14.87 -5.45 7.12
C PRO A 131 15.72 -5.66 5.86
N SER A 132 15.15 -5.36 4.68
CA SER A 132 15.82 -5.35 3.39
C SER A 132 15.03 -4.47 2.41
N GLU A 133 15.69 -4.03 1.34
CA GLU A 133 15.03 -3.30 0.24
C GLU A 133 13.93 -4.15 -0.42
N GLU A 134 14.15 -5.46 -0.57
CA GLU A 134 13.16 -6.39 -1.13
C GLU A 134 11.90 -6.46 -0.26
N ALA A 135 12.06 -6.53 1.07
CA ALA A 135 10.94 -6.52 2.00
C ALA A 135 10.15 -5.21 1.90
N PHE A 136 10.85 -4.06 1.85
CA PHE A 136 10.23 -2.75 1.67
C PHE A 136 9.37 -2.69 0.40
N TRP A 137 9.96 -2.99 -0.76
CA TRP A 137 9.21 -2.93 -2.02
C TRP A 137 8.07 -3.94 -2.06
N GLY A 138 8.25 -5.13 -1.48
CA GLY A 138 7.20 -6.12 -1.31
C GLY A 138 5.98 -5.55 -0.58
N ASP A 139 6.19 -4.99 0.62
CA ASP A 139 5.11 -4.48 1.46
C ASP A 139 4.50 -3.18 0.91
N TYR A 140 5.35 -2.23 0.50
CA TYR A 140 4.93 -0.93 -0.03
C TYR A 140 4.11 -1.10 -1.33
N LEU A 141 4.64 -1.85 -2.30
CA LEU A 141 3.96 -2.03 -3.58
C LEU A 141 2.71 -2.89 -3.45
N PHE A 142 2.66 -3.82 -2.48
CA PHE A 142 1.42 -4.54 -2.18
C PHE A 142 0.30 -3.58 -1.74
N ARG A 143 0.58 -2.69 -0.79
CA ARG A 143 -0.40 -1.70 -0.28
C ARG A 143 -0.84 -0.73 -1.38
N MET A 144 0.11 -0.20 -2.14
CA MET A 144 -0.17 0.70 -3.26
C MET A 144 -1.00 0.02 -4.35
N SER A 145 -0.66 -1.23 -4.69
CA SER A 145 -1.40 -2.01 -5.69
C SER A 145 -2.83 -2.33 -5.24
N MET A 146 -3.02 -2.72 -3.98
CA MET A 146 -4.35 -2.97 -3.41
C MET A 146 -5.24 -1.72 -3.50
N GLY A 147 -4.72 -0.57 -3.08
CA GLY A 147 -5.44 0.70 -3.17
C GLY A 147 -5.78 1.08 -4.62
N TYR A 148 -4.80 0.98 -5.52
CA TYR A 148 -4.97 1.35 -6.92
C TYR A 148 -5.99 0.47 -7.65
N VAL A 149 -5.87 -0.85 -7.51
CA VAL A 149 -6.79 -1.79 -8.17
C VAL A 149 -8.21 -1.62 -7.64
N SER A 150 -8.37 -1.43 -6.33
CA SER A 150 -9.69 -1.22 -5.72
C SER A 150 -10.33 0.08 -6.22
N LEU A 151 -9.60 1.20 -6.17
CA LEU A 151 -10.16 2.52 -6.46
C LEU A 151 -10.21 2.85 -7.96
N PHE A 152 -9.12 2.67 -8.69
CA PHE A 152 -8.98 3.15 -10.07
C PHE A 152 -9.29 2.09 -11.12
N ILE A 153 -8.96 0.82 -10.88
CA ILE A 153 -9.30 -0.25 -11.83
C ILE A 153 -10.76 -0.67 -11.65
N LYS A 154 -11.12 -1.21 -10.47
CA LYS A 154 -12.48 -1.69 -10.17
C LYS A 154 -13.49 -0.55 -10.05
N GLY A 155 -13.10 0.55 -9.41
CA GLY A 155 -13.96 1.72 -9.21
C GLY A 155 -14.18 2.59 -10.45
N SER A 156 -13.46 2.35 -11.55
CA SER A 156 -13.63 3.13 -12.79
C SER A 156 -15.05 2.97 -13.38
N ASN A 157 -15.73 4.10 -13.60
CA ASN A 157 -17.02 4.16 -14.27
C ASN A 157 -16.97 3.53 -15.66
N ALA A 158 -15.84 3.65 -16.37
CA ALA A 158 -15.66 3.07 -17.69
C ALA A 158 -15.76 1.53 -17.64
N ASN A 159 -15.36 0.91 -16.54
CA ASN A 159 -15.43 -0.53 -16.34
C ASN A 159 -16.78 -0.98 -15.78
N SER A 160 -17.37 -0.19 -14.88
CA SER A 160 -18.55 -0.58 -14.12
C SER A 160 -19.88 -0.20 -14.79
N THR A 161 -19.88 0.66 -15.81
CA THR A 161 -21.11 1.13 -16.48
C THR A 161 -21.09 0.97 -18.01
N PHE A 162 -22.28 0.90 -18.61
CA PHE A 162 -22.52 0.97 -20.05
C PHE A 162 -23.86 1.62 -20.33
N LEU A 163 -23.87 2.72 -21.09
CA LEU A 163 -25.08 3.50 -21.37
C LEU A 163 -25.87 3.87 -20.09
N GLY A 164 -25.17 4.18 -18.99
CA GLY A 164 -25.78 4.51 -17.70
C GLY A 164 -26.22 3.31 -16.85
N PHE A 165 -26.18 2.08 -17.38
CA PHE A 165 -26.51 0.87 -16.62
C PHE A 165 -25.26 0.24 -16.00
N ARG A 166 -25.38 -0.21 -14.74
CA ARG A 166 -24.32 -1.00 -14.10
C ARG A 166 -24.14 -2.34 -14.82
N ARG A 167 -22.90 -2.68 -15.14
CA ARG A 167 -22.53 -3.97 -15.72
C ARG A 167 -22.60 -5.07 -14.68
N ARG A 168 -22.75 -6.32 -15.16
CA ARG A 168 -22.57 -7.50 -14.31
C ARG A 168 -21.14 -7.56 -13.81
N LEU A 169 -20.96 -8.04 -12.58
CA LEU A 169 -19.65 -8.09 -11.93
C LEU A 169 -18.59 -8.86 -12.75
N GLY A 170 -18.97 -9.97 -13.39
CA GLY A 170 -18.08 -10.73 -14.26
C GLY A 170 -17.62 -9.95 -15.52
N ASP A 171 -18.47 -9.09 -16.08
CA ASP A 171 -18.10 -8.26 -17.23
C ASP A 171 -17.19 -7.11 -16.80
N THR A 172 -17.49 -6.48 -15.65
CA THR A 172 -16.63 -5.48 -15.02
C THR A 172 -15.24 -6.05 -14.77
N MET A 173 -15.15 -7.24 -14.17
CA MET A 173 -13.89 -7.93 -13.89
C MET A 173 -13.08 -8.18 -15.16
N LYS A 174 -13.70 -8.69 -16.23
CA LYS A 174 -12.99 -8.93 -17.51
C LYS A 174 -12.41 -7.64 -18.07
N ARG A 175 -13.14 -6.53 -18.03
CA ARG A 175 -12.64 -5.22 -18.51
C ARG A 175 -11.50 -4.70 -17.63
N CYS A 176 -11.64 -4.85 -16.32
CA CYS A 176 -10.57 -4.55 -15.37
C CYS A 176 -9.31 -5.38 -15.66
N ALA A 177 -9.45 -6.65 -16.02
CA ALA A 177 -8.32 -7.51 -16.40
C ALA A 177 -7.62 -7.02 -17.68
N TYR A 178 -8.37 -6.55 -18.69
CA TYR A 178 -7.78 -5.95 -19.90
C TYR A 178 -7.00 -4.67 -19.58
N GLN A 179 -7.61 -3.75 -18.82
CA GLN A 179 -6.93 -2.52 -18.40
C GLN A 179 -5.66 -2.83 -17.60
N LEU A 180 -5.75 -3.76 -16.64
CA LEU A 180 -4.58 -4.17 -15.88
C LEU A 180 -3.52 -4.81 -16.78
N GLY A 181 -3.89 -5.68 -17.72
CA GLY A 181 -2.95 -6.30 -18.65
C GLY A 181 -2.16 -5.27 -19.46
N ASP A 182 -2.84 -4.24 -19.98
CA ASP A 182 -2.20 -3.12 -20.68
C ASP A 182 -1.23 -2.34 -19.78
N MET A 183 -1.63 -2.08 -18.53
CA MET A 183 -0.76 -1.43 -17.54
C MET A 183 0.47 -2.28 -17.24
N LEU A 184 0.30 -3.59 -17.04
CA LEU A 184 1.39 -4.53 -16.76
C LEU A 184 2.39 -4.60 -17.91
N ALA A 185 1.92 -4.64 -19.16
CA ALA A 185 2.78 -4.64 -20.34
C ALA A 185 3.65 -3.38 -20.40
N ARG A 186 3.09 -2.20 -20.11
CA ARG A 186 3.85 -0.94 -20.07
C ARG A 186 4.87 -0.87 -18.94
N ILE A 187 4.57 -1.50 -17.80
CA ILE A 187 5.55 -1.62 -16.71
C ILE A 187 6.67 -2.55 -17.14
N ASP A 188 6.37 -3.67 -17.79
CA ASP A 188 7.39 -4.62 -18.25
C ASP A 188 8.33 -4.01 -19.29
N ASP A 189 7.75 -3.33 -20.29
CA ASP A 189 8.47 -2.64 -21.38
C ASP A 189 9.19 -1.35 -20.94
N GLY A 190 8.90 -0.85 -19.74
CA GLY A 190 9.47 0.40 -19.23
C GLY A 190 10.93 0.27 -18.82
N GLU A 191 11.68 1.39 -18.85
CA GLU A 191 13.06 1.43 -18.34
C GLU A 191 13.15 1.85 -16.86
N TYR A 192 12.11 2.49 -16.34
CA TYR A 192 12.03 3.01 -14.97
C TYR A 192 10.73 2.58 -14.29
N PRO A 193 10.76 2.13 -13.02
CA PRO A 193 11.93 1.96 -12.14
C PRO A 193 12.84 0.79 -12.58
N SER A 194 13.82 0.39 -11.76
CA SER A 194 14.71 -0.75 -12.05
C SER A 194 13.91 -2.04 -12.32
N GLU A 195 14.52 -2.98 -13.04
CA GLU A 195 13.85 -4.24 -13.43
C GLU A 195 13.32 -5.04 -12.23
N SER A 196 14.06 -5.08 -11.12
CA SER A 196 13.64 -5.74 -9.89
C SER A 196 12.36 -5.12 -9.32
N ILE A 197 12.30 -3.80 -9.25
CA ILE A 197 11.13 -3.06 -8.77
C ILE A 197 9.95 -3.23 -9.73
N ARG A 198 10.17 -3.22 -11.06
CA ARG A 198 9.11 -3.45 -12.05
C ARG A 198 8.50 -4.85 -11.91
N LYS A 199 9.33 -5.89 -11.76
CA LYS A 199 8.87 -7.26 -11.49
C LYS A 199 8.08 -7.35 -10.19
N CYS A 200 8.55 -6.70 -9.13
CA CYS A 200 7.85 -6.66 -7.84
C CYS A 200 6.50 -5.94 -7.94
N LEU A 201 6.43 -4.81 -8.66
CA LEU A 201 5.18 -4.08 -8.92
C LEU A 201 4.19 -4.93 -9.72
N ILE A 202 4.65 -5.57 -10.79
CA ILE A 202 3.82 -6.48 -11.61
C ILE A 202 3.24 -7.60 -10.75
N ALA A 203 4.06 -8.25 -9.92
CA ALA A 203 3.61 -9.33 -9.04
C ALA A 203 2.54 -8.84 -8.05
N ASN A 204 2.76 -7.67 -7.44
CA ASN A 204 1.83 -7.10 -6.46
C ASN A 204 0.52 -6.59 -7.09
N LEU A 205 0.56 -6.02 -8.29
CA LEU A 205 -0.64 -5.64 -9.05
C LEU A 205 -1.50 -6.85 -9.42
N LYS A 206 -0.87 -7.95 -9.87
CA LYS A 206 -1.57 -9.21 -10.12
C LYS A 206 -2.20 -9.76 -8.84
N LYS A 207 -1.42 -9.82 -7.75
CA LYS A 207 -1.91 -10.27 -6.43
C LYS A 207 -3.09 -9.42 -5.95
N ALA A 208 -2.99 -8.11 -6.05
CA ALA A 208 -4.05 -7.18 -5.67
C ALA A 208 -5.33 -7.39 -6.47
N PHE A 209 -5.21 -7.62 -7.78
CA PHE A 209 -6.35 -7.95 -8.63
C PHE A 209 -7.10 -9.21 -8.18
N LEU A 210 -6.37 -10.28 -7.90
CA LEU A 210 -6.98 -11.54 -7.46
C LEU A 210 -7.72 -11.38 -6.13
N LEU A 211 -7.18 -10.61 -5.19
CA LEU A 211 -7.81 -10.34 -3.90
C LEU A 211 -9.04 -9.41 -4.03
N VAL A 212 -8.95 -8.37 -4.87
CA VAL A 212 -10.06 -7.41 -5.08
C VAL A 212 -11.28 -8.06 -5.79
N PHE A 213 -11.05 -9.13 -6.55
CA PHE A 213 -12.06 -9.93 -7.23
C PHE A 213 -12.13 -11.37 -6.69
N GLU A 214 -11.78 -11.59 -5.42
CA GLU A 214 -11.82 -12.91 -4.78
C GLU A 214 -13.21 -13.57 -4.92
N GLY A 215 -13.23 -14.89 -5.14
CA GLY A 215 -14.47 -15.65 -5.39
C GLY A 215 -14.99 -15.60 -6.83
N HIS A 216 -14.26 -14.96 -7.74
CA HIS A 216 -14.56 -14.95 -9.17
C HIS A 216 -13.46 -15.62 -10.00
N ASP A 217 -13.75 -15.82 -11.29
CA ASP A 217 -12.82 -16.36 -12.29
C ASP A 217 -11.71 -15.37 -12.68
N ALA A 218 -11.19 -14.63 -11.70
CA ALA A 218 -10.26 -13.52 -11.86
C ALA A 218 -8.90 -14.00 -12.40
N GLN A 219 -8.43 -15.16 -11.94
CA GLN A 219 -7.22 -15.81 -12.44
C GLN A 219 -7.31 -16.05 -13.94
N ASN A 220 -8.36 -16.76 -14.40
CA ASN A 220 -8.53 -17.07 -15.82
C ASN A 220 -8.76 -15.81 -16.66
N ALA A 221 -9.48 -14.81 -16.13
CA ALA A 221 -9.65 -13.53 -16.80
C ALA A 221 -8.30 -12.85 -17.08
N LEU A 222 -7.46 -12.73 -16.04
CA LEU A 222 -6.14 -12.11 -16.15
C LEU A 222 -5.19 -12.91 -17.04
N GLU A 223 -5.13 -14.24 -16.88
CA GLU A 223 -4.32 -15.11 -17.73
C GLU A 223 -4.71 -15.02 -19.21
N SER A 224 -6.00 -14.87 -19.50
CA SER A 224 -6.47 -14.77 -20.88
C SER A 224 -6.06 -13.47 -21.57
N VAL A 225 -5.75 -12.42 -20.80
CA VAL A 225 -5.21 -11.15 -21.30
C VAL A 225 -3.69 -11.24 -21.45
N LEU A 226 -3.00 -11.85 -20.49
CA LEU A 226 -1.54 -11.96 -20.50
C LEU A 226 -1.03 -13.01 -21.50
N HIS A 227 -1.85 -14.02 -21.83
CA HIS A 227 -1.50 -15.11 -22.73
C HIS A 227 -2.62 -15.39 -23.75
N PRO A 228 -2.93 -14.45 -24.65
CA PRO A 228 -4.05 -14.58 -25.60
C PRO A 228 -3.88 -15.78 -26.55
N GLU A 229 -2.64 -16.20 -26.80
CA GLU A 229 -2.25 -17.38 -27.58
C GLU A 229 -2.85 -18.70 -27.03
N LYS A 230 -3.01 -18.81 -25.70
CA LYS A 230 -3.50 -20.04 -25.04
C LYS A 230 -4.99 -20.29 -25.26
N LYS A 231 -5.77 -19.27 -25.65
CA LYS A 231 -7.21 -19.36 -25.93
C LYS A 231 -7.56 -19.94 -27.30
N ARG A 232 -6.61 -20.02 -28.24
CA ARG A 232 -6.87 -20.48 -29.63
C ARG A 232 -6.80 -22.00 -29.82
N LYS A 233 -6.63 -22.79 -28.75
CA LYS A 233 -6.42 -24.25 -28.81
C LYS A 233 -7.54 -25.11 -28.20
N THR A 234 -8.73 -24.54 -28.02
CA THR A 234 -9.95 -25.26 -27.61
C THR A 234 -11.10 -24.83 -28.50
#